data_AF-A0AAV2R115-F1
#
_entry.id   AF-A0AAV2R115-F1
#
_cell.length_a   1.000
_cell.length_b   1.000
_cell.length_c   1.000
_cell.angle_alpha   90.00
_cell.angle_beta   90.00
_cell.angle_gamma   90.00
#
_symmetry.space_group_name_H-M   'P 1'
#
loop_
_entity.id
_entity.type
_entity.pdbx_description
1 polymer ?
#
loop_
_entity_poly.entity_id
_entity_poly.type
_entity_poly.pdbx_seq_one_letter_code
_entity_poly.pdbx_strand_id
1 'polypeptide(L)'
;MKLLVALFLVGLAQASVFRDDSHGFECHGVGAFPDPDCKGFHVCQLGDEGDFVETFYKCDEGTMYDFKHKICTAKAFECPTPINKPLEI
;
A
#
# COMPACT_ATOMS: atom_id res chain seq x y z
N MET A 1 -30.85 -35.10 -26.02
CA MET A 1 -29.96 -36.17 -25.56
C MET A 1 -29.04 -35.62 -24.47
N LYS A 2 -29.32 -36.03 -23.21
CA LYS A 2 -28.42 -36.25 -22.05
C LYS A 2 -27.05 -35.53 -22.08
N LEU A 3 -26.76 -34.55 -21.21
CA LEU A 3 -26.51 -34.54 -19.75
C LEU A 3 -25.00 -34.45 -19.43
N LEU A 4 -24.66 -33.63 -18.41
CA LEU A 4 -23.49 -33.58 -17.51
C LEU A 4 -23.04 -32.11 -17.33
N VAL A 5 -23.73 -31.31 -16.51
CA VAL A 5 -23.47 -31.05 -15.07
C VAL A 5 -22.06 -30.53 -14.80
N ALA A 6 -21.94 -29.22 -14.59
CA ALA A 6 -20.95 -28.63 -13.70
C ALA A 6 -21.64 -27.54 -12.88
N LEU A 7 -22.29 -27.96 -11.80
CA LEU A 7 -22.72 -27.11 -10.71
C LEU A 7 -21.47 -26.67 -9.95
N PHE A 8 -20.91 -25.51 -10.28
CA PHE A 8 -19.97 -24.84 -9.37
C PHE A 8 -20.76 -23.89 -8.49
N LEU A 9 -21.19 -24.42 -7.35
CA LEU A 9 -21.59 -23.65 -6.18
C LEU A 9 -20.32 -22.99 -5.63
N VAL A 10 -19.93 -21.83 -6.18
CA VAL A 10 -18.91 -21.01 -5.50
C VAL A 10 -19.63 -20.25 -4.39
N GLY A 11 -19.44 -20.76 -3.17
CA GLY A 11 -19.98 -20.22 -1.94
C GLY A 11 -19.51 -18.80 -1.65
N LEU A 12 -20.22 -18.16 -0.72
CA LEU A 12 -20.02 -16.81 -0.21
C LEU A 12 -18.56 -16.57 0.24
N ALA A 13 -17.79 -15.88 -0.60
CA ALA A 13 -16.67 -15.08 -0.14
C ALA A 13 -16.63 -13.84 -1.04
N GLN A 14 -17.34 -12.78 -0.62
CA GLN A 14 -16.94 -11.46 -1.07
C GLN A 14 -15.60 -11.17 -0.37
N ALA A 15 -14.50 -11.66 -0.97
CA ALA A 15 -13.21 -11.06 -0.71
C ALA A 15 -13.36 -9.62 -1.19
N SER A 16 -13.54 -8.69 -0.24
CA SER A 16 -13.49 -7.27 -0.53
C SER A 16 -12.24 -7.05 -1.37
N VAL A 17 -12.42 -6.59 -2.61
CA VAL A 17 -11.31 -6.09 -3.43
C VAL A 17 -10.82 -4.84 -2.70
N PHE A 18 -9.91 -5.03 -1.74
CA PHE A 18 -9.08 -3.95 -1.22
C PHE A 18 -8.37 -3.45 -2.46
N ARG A 19 -8.72 -2.25 -2.92
CA ARG A 19 -7.99 -1.60 -4.01
C ARG A 19 -6.63 -1.31 -3.41
N ASP A 20 -5.72 -2.24 -3.65
CA ASP A 20 -4.31 -2.12 -3.37
C ASP A 20 -3.79 -0.98 -4.25
N ASP A 21 -3.86 0.23 -3.70
CA ASP A 21 -3.19 1.40 -4.26
C ASP A 21 -1.69 1.34 -3.95
N SER A 22 -1.21 0.27 -3.29
CA SER A 22 0.20 -0.07 -3.28
C SER A 22 0.54 -0.67 -4.66
N HIS A 23 0.95 0.20 -5.59
CA HIS A 23 1.57 -0.29 -6.81
C HIS A 23 2.93 -0.94 -6.47
N GLY A 24 2.91 -2.20 -6.02
CA GLY A 24 4.09 -3.05 -5.86
C GLY A 24 5.05 -2.68 -4.73
N PHE A 25 4.54 -2.17 -3.61
CA PHE A 25 5.35 -2.03 -2.39
C PHE A 25 5.54 -3.40 -1.72
N GLU A 26 6.74 -3.70 -1.24
CA GLU A 26 7.03 -4.92 -0.48
C GLU A 26 7.86 -4.57 0.76
N CYS A 27 7.51 -5.19 1.89
CA CYS A 27 8.26 -5.04 3.12
C CYS A 27 9.59 -5.78 3.06
N HIS A 28 10.70 -5.04 3.05
CA HIS A 28 12.04 -5.61 3.17
C HIS A 28 12.60 -5.59 4.61
N GLY A 29 11.83 -5.07 5.56
CA GLY A 29 12.21 -4.97 6.96
C GLY A 29 11.16 -4.19 7.77
N VAL A 30 11.29 -4.22 9.10
CA VAL A 30 10.42 -3.47 10.00
C VAL A 30 10.71 -1.98 9.90
N GLY A 31 9.67 -1.16 9.75
CA GLY A 31 9.81 0.30 9.68
C GLY A 31 8.65 1.00 9.00
N ALA A 32 8.76 2.33 8.88
CA ALA A 32 7.84 3.17 8.13
C ALA A 32 8.53 3.71 6.88
N PHE A 33 7.94 3.47 5.72
CA PHE A 33 8.48 3.75 4.40
C PHE A 33 7.53 4.68 3.64
N PRO A 34 8.04 5.70 2.93
CA PRO A 34 7.20 6.63 2.20
C PRO A 34 6.56 5.92 0.99
N ASP A 35 5.30 6.26 0.71
CA ASP A 35 4.65 5.85 -0.54
C ASP A 35 5.29 6.58 -1.74
N PRO A 36 5.40 5.95 -2.93
CA PRO A 36 5.93 6.59 -4.12
C PRO A 36 5.25 7.91 -4.52
N ASP A 37 3.97 8.09 -4.18
CA ASP A 37 3.18 9.28 -4.46
C ASP A 37 3.15 10.29 -3.29
N CYS A 38 3.80 9.95 -2.18
CA CYS A 38 3.97 10.76 -0.97
C CYS A 38 2.66 11.09 -0.22
N LYS A 39 1.50 10.61 -0.69
CA LYS A 39 0.21 10.82 -0.04
C LYS A 39 -0.02 9.87 1.13
N GLY A 40 0.97 9.07 1.47
CA GLY A 40 0.92 8.16 2.59
C GLY A 40 2.28 7.51 2.86
N PHE A 41 2.24 6.49 3.69
CA PHE A 41 3.39 5.69 4.06
C PHE A 41 2.96 4.27 4.40
N HIS A 42 3.86 3.32 4.15
CA HIS A 42 3.71 1.92 4.48
C HIS A 42 4.42 1.64 5.80
N VAL A 43 3.73 1.00 6.73
CA VAL A 43 4.32 0.46 7.96
C VAL A 43 4.45 -1.04 7.82
N CYS A 44 5.68 -1.52 7.93
CA CYS A 44 6.01 -2.93 7.92
C CYS A 44 6.30 -3.41 9.35
N GLN A 45 5.66 -4.49 9.74
CA GLN A 45 5.84 -5.15 11.02
C GLN A 45 6.16 -6.64 10.80
N LEU A 46 6.88 -7.25 11.75
CA LEU A 46 7.08 -8.70 11.75
C LEU A 46 5.84 -9.35 12.38
N GLY A 47 5.16 -10.20 11.62
CA GLY A 47 4.06 -11.02 12.09
C GLY A 47 4.53 -12.15 13.00
N ASP A 48 3.57 -12.81 13.65
CA ASP A 48 3.84 -13.89 14.60
C ASP A 48 4.49 -15.12 13.94
N GLU A 49 4.28 -15.29 12.63
CA GLU A 49 4.83 -16.41 11.85
C GLU A 49 6.19 -16.06 11.19
N GLY A 50 6.70 -14.85 11.44
CA GLY A 50 7.96 -14.35 10.88
C GLY A 50 7.85 -13.78 9.46
N ASP A 51 6.63 -13.66 8.94
CA ASP A 51 6.29 -12.91 7.73
C ASP A 51 6.27 -11.40 7.99
N PHE A 52 6.39 -10.59 6.95
CA PHE A 52 6.19 -9.14 7.08
C PHE A 52 4.75 -8.77 6.73
N VAL A 53 4.12 -8.01 7.63
CA VAL A 53 2.78 -7.46 7.44
C VAL A 53 2.90 -5.98 7.12
N GLU A 54 2.32 -5.58 5.99
CA GLU A 54 2.22 -4.20 5.56
C GLU A 54 0.92 -3.56 6.06
N THR A 55 0.98 -2.28 6.43
CA THR A 55 -0.20 -1.42 6.58
C THR A 55 0.07 -0.07 5.94
N PHE A 56 -0.77 0.31 4.97
CA PHE A 56 -0.72 1.64 4.36
C PHE A 56 -1.52 2.66 5.17
N TYR A 57 -0.90 3.81 5.43
CA TYR A 57 -1.50 4.96 6.07
C TYR A 57 -1.52 6.14 5.11
N LYS A 58 -2.72 6.53 4.71
CA LYS A 58 -2.93 7.71 3.87
C LYS A 58 -2.85 8.98 4.73
N CYS A 59 -2.12 9.97 4.24
CA CYS A 59 -2.12 11.32 4.77
C CYS A 59 -3.41 12.06 4.37
N ASP A 60 -3.83 13.01 5.20
CA ASP A 60 -4.98 13.88 4.91
C ASP A 60 -4.72 14.72 3.66
N GLU A 61 -5.80 15.14 2.99
CA GLU A 61 -5.71 15.96 1.78
C GLU A 61 -4.88 17.23 2.01
N GLY A 62 -3.98 17.54 1.07
CA GLY A 62 -3.07 18.68 1.18
C GLY A 62 -1.85 18.45 2.08
N THR A 63 -1.64 17.24 2.59
CA THR A 63 -0.45 16.87 3.36
C THR A 63 0.30 15.73 2.70
N MET A 64 1.61 15.65 2.94
CA MET A 64 2.49 14.59 2.46
C MET A 64 3.30 14.01 3.61
N TYR A 65 3.71 12.75 3.50
CA TYR A 65 4.51 12.10 4.54
C TYR A 65 5.95 12.62 4.52
N ASP A 66 6.36 13.26 5.62
CA ASP A 66 7.73 13.66 5.89
C ASP A 66 8.45 12.48 6.56
N PHE A 67 9.26 11.75 5.79
CA PHE A 67 9.99 10.59 6.29
C PHE A 67 11.00 10.94 7.39
N LYS A 68 11.56 12.16 7.38
CA LYS A 68 12.57 12.58 8.36
C LYS A 68 11.94 12.82 9.73
N HIS A 69 10.76 13.45 9.75
CA HIS A 69 10.04 13.77 10.99
C HIS A 69 8.94 12.77 11.34
N LYS A 70 8.64 11.80 10.47
CA LYS A 70 7.64 10.74 10.64
C LYS A 70 6.22 11.28 10.84
N ILE A 71 5.85 12.32 10.11
CA ILE A 71 4.54 12.98 10.20
C ILE A 71 3.97 13.30 8.82
N CYS A 72 2.64 13.34 8.68
CA CYS A 72 2.00 13.98 7.54
C CYS A 72 1.96 15.50 7.77
N THR A 73 2.45 16.28 6.81
CA THR A 73 2.48 17.74 6.91
C THR A 73 2.36 18.41 5.54
N ALA A 74 1.75 19.60 5.50
CA ALA A 74 1.68 20.43 4.30
C ALA A 74 3.05 21.03 3.91
N LYS A 75 4.07 20.88 4.76
CA LYS A 75 5.42 21.43 4.57
C LYS A 75 6.49 20.35 4.39
N ALA A 76 6.11 19.15 3.97
CA ALA A 76 7.08 18.09 3.71
C ALA A 76 8.02 18.57 2.60
N PHE A 77 9.30 18.75 2.93
CA PHE A 77 10.30 19.28 1.98
C PHE A 77 10.93 18.17 1.14
N GLU A 78 10.95 16.95 1.67
CA GLU A 78 11.64 15.82 1.08
C GLU A 78 10.71 14.62 1.14
N CYS A 79 9.90 14.46 0.10
CA CYS A 79 9.44 13.13 -0.21
C CYS A 79 10.55 12.44 -1.01
N PRO A 80 11.19 11.38 -0.50
CA PRO A 80 12.08 10.58 -1.29
C PRO A 80 11.21 9.76 -2.24
N THR A 81 10.77 10.41 -3.33
CA THR A 81 10.23 9.70 -4.48
C THR A 81 11.27 8.67 -4.93
N PRO A 82 10.85 7.55 -5.54
CA PRO A 82 11.73 6.86 -6.47
C PRO A 82 12.22 7.92 -7.46
N ILE A 83 13.53 8.07 -7.61
CA ILE A 83 14.27 9.09 -8.38
C ILE A 83 13.91 9.11 -9.90
N ASN A 84 12.81 8.50 -10.33
CA ASN A 84 12.48 8.22 -11.73
C ASN A 84 11.10 8.71 -12.20
N LYS A 85 10.46 9.69 -11.55
CA LYS A 85 9.33 10.39 -12.20
C LYS A 85 9.84 11.65 -12.89
N PRO A 86 9.72 11.79 -14.22
CA PRO A 86 10.04 13.03 -14.91
C PRO A 86 9.23 14.17 -14.30
N LEU A 87 9.89 15.31 -14.04
CA LEU A 87 9.21 16.56 -13.75
C LEU A 87 8.32 16.86 -14.97
N GLU A 88 7.00 16.76 -14.82
CA GLU A 88 6.09 17.37 -15.80
C GLU A 88 6.12 18.89 -15.56
N ILE A 89 6.90 19.57 -16.40
CA ILE A 89 6.94 21.03 -16.58
C ILE A 89 5.80 21.48 -17.49
#